data_AF-A0A9P8DWR4-F1
#
_entry.id   AF-A0A9P8DWR4-F1
#
_cell.length_a   1.000
_cell.length_b   1.000
_cell.length_c   1.000
_cell.angle_alpha   90.00
_cell.angle_beta   90.00
_cell.angle_gamma   90.00
#
_symmetry.space_group_name_H-M   'P 1'
#
loop_
_entity.id
_entity.type
_entity.pdbx_description
1 polymer ?
#
loop_
_entity_poly.entity_id
_entity_poly.type
_entity_poly.pdbx_seq_one_letter_code
_entity_poly.pdbx_strand_id
1 'polypeptide(L)'
;MAPSDLIDFEVIEGHKENIQALPSGRSARALAALYSPPLTSGQRTSLSNDAHDGERKEYEDELALIDEADDPLDIYDRYVKWTLDTYPSAQSTPQSQLLPLLERATRAFLSSPQYKNDPRYLKLWLHYIRFFSDAPRETFVFLNRQGIAESLALYYEEFAAWLEQAGRWTQAEEVYNMGIEKGATPVARLTRKFNEFQQRNAARPQDVPEPTSPALPVARAVLGAKVDPFAAATTPQQTAKSTTLKKPKAGKMAIFTDEAPQDQSAFGTPGEKNGWDSIESIQNRKKENTIAPKPMAGETLKTGKTNTGVQKMAIFRD
;
A
#
# COMPACT_ATOMS: atom_id res chain seq x y z
N MET A 1 -23.42 21.80 33.55
CA MET A 1 -22.32 21.53 32.60
C MET A 1 -21.88 20.11 32.86
N ALA A 2 -22.27 19.16 32.00
CA ALA A 2 -22.23 17.72 32.33
C ALA A 2 -20.80 17.15 32.21
N PRO A 3 -20.30 16.43 33.24
CA PRO A 3 -18.98 15.76 33.22
C PRO A 3 -18.98 14.41 32.46
N SER A 4 -19.98 14.13 31.63
CA SER A 4 -20.22 12.81 31.01
C SER A 4 -19.60 12.61 29.63
N ASP A 5 -18.73 13.52 29.18
CA ASP A 5 -18.05 13.44 27.86
C ASP A 5 -16.52 13.32 27.99
N LEU A 6 -16.02 13.13 29.22
CA LEU A 6 -14.61 12.89 29.49
C LEU A 6 -14.31 11.41 29.26
N ILE A 7 -13.46 11.14 28.27
CA ILE A 7 -12.97 9.80 27.95
C ILE A 7 -11.77 9.50 28.85
N ASP A 8 -11.81 8.37 29.56
CA ASP A 8 -10.69 7.89 30.35
C ASP A 8 -9.55 7.42 29.43
N PHE A 9 -8.38 8.05 29.56
CA PHE A 9 -7.22 7.74 28.74
C PHE A 9 -6.63 6.35 29.05
N GLU A 10 -6.76 5.86 30.29
CA GLU A 10 -6.17 4.56 30.68
C GLU A 10 -6.77 3.40 29.86
N VAL A 11 -8.05 3.50 29.49
CA VAL A 11 -8.75 2.52 28.64
C VAL A 11 -8.10 2.43 27.26
N ILE A 12 -7.74 3.57 26.68
CA ILE A 12 -7.11 3.65 25.35
C ILE A 12 -5.64 3.23 25.45
N GLU A 13 -4.92 3.67 26.48
CA GLU A 13 -3.50 3.33 26.68
C GLU A 13 -3.28 1.82 26.79
N GLY A 14 -4.16 1.10 27.50
CA GLY A 14 -4.08 -0.35 27.62
C GLY A 14 -4.20 -1.12 26.29
N HIS A 15 -4.78 -0.50 25.26
CA HIS A 15 -5.01 -1.11 23.96
C HIS A 15 -4.21 -0.47 22.82
N LYS A 16 -3.26 0.42 23.11
CA LYS A 16 -2.50 1.19 22.10
C LYS A 16 -1.82 0.32 21.03
N GLU A 17 -1.35 -0.87 21.40
CA GLU A 17 -0.70 -1.81 20.47
C GLU A 17 -1.67 -2.41 19.44
N ASN A 18 -2.98 -2.37 19.70
CA ASN A 18 -4.02 -2.85 18.80
C ASN A 18 -4.59 -1.75 17.89
N ILE A 19 -4.16 -0.49 18.08
CA ILE A 19 -4.70 0.68 17.38
C ILE A 19 -3.74 1.08 16.26
N GLN A 20 -4.18 0.95 15.02
CA GLN A 20 -3.39 1.36 13.85
C GLN A 20 -3.30 2.90 13.76
N ALA A 21 -2.10 3.44 13.58
CA ALA A 21 -1.88 4.87 13.41
C ALA A 21 -2.39 5.40 12.07
N LEU A 22 -3.28 6.39 12.12
CA LEU A 22 -3.82 7.10 10.96
C LEU A 22 -3.36 8.56 10.94
N PRO A 23 -3.04 9.17 9.77
CA PRO A 23 -2.62 10.58 9.71
C PRO A 23 -3.75 11.54 10.05
N SER A 24 -4.99 11.13 9.79
CA SER A 24 -6.20 11.86 10.18
C SER A 24 -6.50 11.78 11.68
N GLY A 25 -5.77 10.95 12.42
CA GLY A 25 -6.14 10.55 13.77
C GLY A 25 -7.31 9.57 13.80
N ARG A 26 -7.78 9.25 15.01
CA ARG A 26 -8.93 8.40 15.32
C ARG A 26 -9.83 9.09 16.33
N SER A 27 -11.11 8.79 16.30
CA SER A 27 -12.04 9.32 17.27
C SER A 27 -11.83 8.63 18.63
N ALA A 28 -11.43 9.40 19.64
CA ALA A 28 -11.22 8.86 21.00
C ALA A 28 -12.51 8.23 21.55
N ARG A 29 -13.67 8.77 21.18
CA ARG A 29 -14.99 8.26 21.58
C ARG A 29 -15.26 6.86 21.03
N ALA A 30 -14.95 6.59 19.75
CA ALA A 30 -15.15 5.26 19.18
C ALA A 30 -14.19 4.24 19.80
N LEU A 31 -12.93 4.62 20.03
CA LEU A 31 -11.96 3.77 20.71
C LEU A 31 -12.39 3.45 22.14
N ALA A 32 -12.89 4.44 22.88
CA ALA A 32 -13.40 4.23 24.22
C ALA A 32 -14.66 3.33 24.21
N ALA A 33 -15.56 3.50 23.24
CA ALA A 33 -16.73 2.62 23.11
C ALA A 33 -16.35 1.16 22.81
N LEU A 34 -15.30 0.95 22.01
CA LEU A 34 -14.77 -0.39 21.67
C LEU A 34 -14.11 -1.10 22.86
N TYR A 35 -13.33 -0.35 23.65
CA TYR A 35 -12.49 -0.92 24.71
C TYR A 35 -13.07 -0.75 26.12
N SER A 36 -14.14 0.03 26.29
CA SER A 36 -14.83 0.16 27.57
C SER A 36 -15.49 -1.18 27.92
N PRO A 37 -15.22 -1.76 29.09
CA PRO A 37 -15.89 -2.97 29.53
C PRO A 37 -17.40 -2.71 29.65
N PRO A 38 -18.27 -3.56 29.05
CA PRO A 38 -19.70 -3.40 29.24
C PRO A 38 -20.03 -3.71 30.71
N LEU A 39 -20.56 -2.71 31.44
CA LEU A 39 -21.01 -2.87 32.83
C LEU A 39 -22.21 -3.84 32.99
N THR A 40 -22.72 -4.41 31.89
CA THR A 40 -23.89 -5.28 31.89
C THR A 40 -23.64 -6.48 30.99
N SER A 41 -23.65 -7.66 31.62
CA SER A 41 -23.94 -8.97 31.05
C SER A 41 -23.05 -9.47 29.90
N GLY A 42 -22.14 -10.40 30.24
CA GLY A 42 -22.26 -11.79 29.80
C GLY A 42 -22.15 -12.15 28.32
N GLN A 43 -21.93 -11.22 27.40
CA GLN A 43 -21.82 -11.53 25.97
C GLN A 43 -20.40 -11.31 25.48
N ARG A 44 -19.53 -12.26 25.85
CA ARG A 44 -18.42 -12.63 24.97
C ARG A 44 -19.06 -13.28 23.73
N THR A 45 -19.46 -12.47 22.76
CA THR A 45 -19.94 -12.99 21.48
C THR A 45 -18.85 -13.86 20.89
N SER A 46 -19.22 -15.10 20.60
CA SER A 46 -18.36 -16.11 19.98
C SER A 46 -17.71 -15.58 18.70
N LEU A 47 -16.56 -16.16 18.38
CA LEU A 47 -15.64 -15.89 17.26
C LEU A 47 -16.25 -16.08 15.84
N SER A 48 -17.56 -15.92 15.65
CA SER A 48 -18.26 -16.33 14.43
C SER A 48 -19.26 -15.32 13.88
N ASN A 49 -19.77 -14.37 14.67
CA ASN A 49 -20.61 -13.28 14.17
C ASN A 49 -19.95 -11.97 14.60
N ASP A 50 -19.66 -11.09 13.63
CA ASP A 50 -19.16 -9.76 13.93
C ASP A 50 -20.27 -9.06 14.74
N ALA A 51 -19.94 -8.54 15.92
CA ALA A 51 -20.90 -7.77 16.75
C ALA A 51 -21.52 -6.57 15.97
N HIS A 52 -20.89 -6.22 14.85
CA HIS A 52 -21.20 -5.11 13.96
C HIS A 52 -21.92 -5.53 12.66
N ASP A 53 -22.31 -6.80 12.51
CA ASP A 53 -22.97 -7.31 11.30
C ASP A 53 -24.33 -6.62 11.02
N GLY A 54 -25.04 -6.18 12.05
CA GLY A 54 -26.30 -5.45 11.90
C GLY A 54 -26.11 -4.10 11.21
N GLU A 55 -25.20 -3.28 11.73
CA GLU A 55 -24.89 -1.95 11.18
C GLU A 55 -24.20 -2.07 9.80
N ARG A 56 -23.37 -3.09 9.60
CA ARG A 56 -22.84 -3.44 8.27
C ARG A 56 -23.96 -3.67 7.26
N LYS A 57 -24.96 -4.46 7.65
CA LYS A 57 -26.06 -4.81 6.76
C LYS A 57 -26.85 -3.58 6.32
N GLU A 58 -27.04 -2.60 7.19
CA GLU A 58 -27.69 -1.33 6.83
C GLU A 58 -26.93 -0.62 5.71
N TYR A 59 -25.59 -0.54 5.78
CA TYR A 59 -24.79 0.03 4.70
C TYR A 59 -24.83 -0.80 3.41
N GLU A 60 -24.85 -2.14 3.49
CA GLU A 60 -24.97 -2.97 2.30
C GLU A 60 -26.37 -2.89 1.66
N ASP A 61 -27.43 -2.73 2.46
CA ASP A 61 -28.79 -2.49 1.98
C ASP A 61 -28.89 -1.10 1.31
N GLU A 62 -28.25 -0.06 1.88
CA GLU A 62 -28.10 1.25 1.22
C GLU A 62 -27.33 1.14 -0.10
N LEU A 63 -26.23 0.37 -0.14
CA LEU A 63 -25.45 0.13 -1.36
C LEU A 63 -26.22 -0.68 -2.42
N ALA A 64 -27.17 -1.52 -2.02
CA ALA A 64 -28.03 -2.22 -2.97
C ALA A 64 -29.01 -1.28 -3.68
N LEU A 65 -29.34 -0.15 -3.05
CA LEU A 65 -30.22 0.91 -3.58
C LEU A 65 -29.43 2.12 -4.08
N ILE A 66 -28.15 1.93 -4.44
CA ILE A 66 -27.25 3.02 -4.84
C ILE A 66 -27.73 3.81 -6.06
N ASP A 67 -28.48 3.17 -6.96
CA ASP A 67 -29.04 3.82 -8.16
C ASP A 67 -30.18 4.80 -7.84
N GLU A 68 -30.80 4.67 -6.66
CA GLU A 68 -31.87 5.56 -6.18
C GLU A 68 -31.33 6.70 -5.29
N ALA A 69 -30.05 6.66 -4.93
CA ALA A 69 -29.44 7.64 -4.04
C ALA A 69 -29.09 8.95 -4.77
N ASP A 70 -29.36 10.09 -4.14
CA ASP A 70 -28.98 11.41 -4.66
C ASP A 70 -27.45 11.60 -4.68
N ASP A 71 -26.75 11.07 -3.67
CA ASP A 71 -25.28 11.07 -3.59
C ASP A 71 -24.73 9.68 -3.27
N PRO A 72 -24.57 8.80 -4.28
CA PRO A 72 -24.04 7.45 -4.08
C PRO A 72 -22.61 7.40 -3.51
N LEU A 73 -21.80 8.45 -3.67
CA LEU A 73 -20.46 8.51 -3.10
C LEU A 73 -20.50 8.65 -1.58
N ASP A 74 -21.50 9.33 -1.03
CA ASP A 74 -21.63 9.56 0.41
C ASP A 74 -21.81 8.26 1.20
N ILE A 75 -22.58 7.32 0.64
CA ILE A 75 -22.78 5.99 1.24
C ILE A 75 -21.43 5.29 1.44
N TYR A 76 -20.57 5.30 0.42
CA TYR A 76 -19.22 4.72 0.53
C TYR A 76 -18.33 5.48 1.51
N ASP A 77 -18.36 6.81 1.52
CA ASP A 77 -17.55 7.61 2.46
C ASP A 77 -17.96 7.35 3.92
N ARG A 78 -19.26 7.31 4.22
CA ARG A 78 -19.79 6.94 5.54
C ARG A 78 -19.41 5.51 5.92
N TYR A 79 -19.59 4.57 5.01
CA TYR A 79 -19.32 3.16 5.28
C TYR A 79 -17.82 2.88 5.51
N VAL A 80 -16.93 3.54 4.76
CA VAL A 80 -15.47 3.42 4.99
C VAL A 80 -15.05 4.06 6.31
N LYS A 81 -15.59 5.24 6.65
CA LYS A 81 -15.33 5.88 7.95
C LYS A 81 -15.78 4.99 9.10
N TRP A 82 -16.99 4.46 9.02
CA TRP A 82 -17.52 3.52 9.99
C TRP A 82 -16.60 2.29 10.12
N THR A 83 -16.19 1.69 9.00
CA THR A 83 -15.28 0.54 9.01
C THR A 83 -13.95 0.87 9.70
N LEU A 84 -13.38 2.05 9.44
CA LEU A 84 -12.13 2.48 10.07
C LEU A 84 -12.29 2.75 11.57
N ASP A 85 -13.41 3.32 12.01
CA ASP A 85 -13.69 3.61 13.42
C ASP A 85 -14.02 2.35 14.23
N THR A 86 -14.79 1.43 13.64
CA THR A 86 -15.22 0.16 14.25
C THR A 86 -14.09 -0.86 14.34
N TYR A 87 -13.13 -0.83 13.40
CA TYR A 87 -12.00 -1.76 13.37
C TYR A 87 -10.66 -1.01 13.57
N PRO A 88 -10.11 -1.00 14.81
CA PRO A 88 -8.84 -0.34 15.13
C PRO A 88 -7.64 -0.81 14.29
N SER A 89 -7.69 -2.05 13.78
CA SER A 89 -6.72 -2.61 12.83
C SER A 89 -7.42 -3.16 11.59
N ALA A 90 -8.18 -2.30 10.90
CA ALA A 90 -9.00 -2.66 9.74
C ALA A 90 -8.21 -3.38 8.63
N GLN A 91 -6.96 -3.00 8.39
CA GLN A 91 -6.13 -3.64 7.35
C GLN A 91 -5.80 -5.12 7.66
N SER A 92 -5.63 -5.45 8.94
CA SER A 92 -5.19 -6.79 9.37
C SER A 92 -6.36 -7.71 9.75
N THR A 93 -7.57 -7.18 9.91
CA THR A 93 -8.76 -7.94 10.28
C THR A 93 -9.55 -8.32 9.04
N PRO A 94 -9.61 -9.61 8.65
CA PRO A 94 -10.43 -10.04 7.51
C PRO A 94 -11.91 -9.69 7.68
N GLN A 95 -12.37 -9.59 8.94
CA GLN A 95 -13.71 -9.17 9.32
C GLN A 95 -14.06 -7.77 8.82
N SER A 96 -13.11 -6.84 8.76
CA SER A 96 -13.41 -5.45 8.39
C SER A 96 -13.92 -5.30 6.94
N GLN A 97 -13.57 -6.26 6.06
CA GLN A 97 -13.86 -6.22 4.62
C GLN A 97 -13.49 -4.89 3.94
N LEU A 98 -12.53 -4.14 4.50
CA LEU A 98 -12.15 -2.82 4.01
C LEU A 98 -11.59 -2.85 2.59
N LEU A 99 -10.81 -3.89 2.25
CA LEU A 99 -10.24 -4.05 0.91
C LEU A 99 -11.32 -4.19 -0.18
N PRO A 100 -12.23 -5.19 -0.12
CA PRO A 100 -13.27 -5.32 -1.14
C PRO A 100 -14.20 -4.10 -1.18
N LEU A 101 -14.46 -3.45 -0.03
CA LEU A 101 -15.21 -2.20 0.02
C LEU A 101 -14.52 -1.09 -0.79
N LEU A 102 -13.23 -0.85 -0.56
CA LEU A 102 -12.47 0.17 -1.31
C LEU A 102 -12.31 -0.18 -2.79
N GLU A 103 -12.12 -1.45 -3.15
CA GLU A 103 -12.06 -1.87 -4.55
C GLU A 103 -13.41 -1.65 -5.26
N ARG A 104 -14.53 -1.91 -4.59
CA ARG A 104 -15.88 -1.60 -5.13
C ARG A 104 -16.06 -0.10 -5.30
N ALA A 105 -15.77 0.69 -4.26
CA ALA A 105 -15.96 2.14 -4.26
C ALA A 105 -15.11 2.84 -5.33
N THR A 106 -13.82 2.49 -5.42
CA THR A 106 -12.91 3.07 -6.41
C THR A 106 -13.34 2.75 -7.84
N ARG A 107 -13.88 1.54 -8.08
CA ARG A 107 -14.39 1.09 -9.38
C ARG A 107 -15.71 1.72 -9.81
N ALA A 108 -16.64 1.88 -8.88
CA ALA A 108 -18.00 2.35 -9.17
C ALA A 108 -18.03 3.74 -9.84
N PHE A 109 -17.13 4.64 -9.45
CA PHE A 109 -17.18 6.04 -9.88
C PHE A 109 -16.17 6.44 -10.97
N LEU A 110 -15.44 5.50 -11.58
CA LEU A 110 -14.47 5.84 -12.65
C LEU A 110 -15.11 6.51 -13.86
N SER A 111 -16.29 6.03 -14.26
CA SER A 111 -17.05 6.55 -15.39
C SER A 111 -17.84 7.82 -15.04
N SER A 112 -17.95 8.17 -13.76
CA SER A 112 -18.80 9.26 -13.26
C SER A 112 -18.01 10.57 -13.16
N PRO A 113 -18.15 11.50 -14.11
CA PRO A 113 -17.35 12.73 -14.14
C PRO A 113 -17.61 13.65 -12.94
N GLN A 114 -18.81 13.59 -12.35
CA GLN A 114 -19.21 14.42 -11.22
C GLN A 114 -18.35 14.22 -9.97
N TYR A 115 -17.80 13.01 -9.78
CA TYR A 115 -16.99 12.66 -8.62
C TYR A 115 -15.48 12.78 -8.85
N LYS A 116 -15.04 13.00 -10.09
CA LYS A 116 -13.61 13.02 -10.43
C LYS A 116 -12.83 14.03 -9.61
N ASN A 117 -13.39 15.21 -9.34
CA ASN A 117 -12.74 16.25 -8.55
C ASN A 117 -13.34 16.42 -7.14
N ASP A 118 -14.06 15.41 -6.63
CA ASP A 118 -14.56 15.42 -5.24
C ASP A 118 -13.44 14.97 -4.27
N PRO A 119 -13.11 15.78 -3.24
CA PRO A 119 -12.15 15.38 -2.20
C PRO A 119 -12.48 14.07 -1.48
N ARG A 120 -13.77 13.71 -1.33
CA ARG A 120 -14.20 12.44 -0.71
C ARG A 120 -13.76 11.25 -1.55
N TYR A 121 -13.93 11.34 -2.87
CA TYR A 121 -13.51 10.27 -3.78
C TYR A 121 -11.98 10.11 -3.78
N LEU A 122 -11.24 11.23 -3.78
CA LEU A 122 -9.79 11.19 -3.64
C LEU A 122 -9.36 10.51 -2.32
N LYS A 123 -10.04 10.77 -1.20
CA LYS A 123 -9.71 10.12 0.09
C LYS A 123 -9.88 8.60 0.03
N LEU A 124 -10.92 8.09 -0.63
CA LEU A 124 -11.10 6.65 -0.83
C LEU A 124 -9.91 6.05 -1.60
N TRP A 125 -9.46 6.72 -2.65
CA TRP A 125 -8.25 6.32 -3.38
C TRP A 125 -6.98 6.38 -2.53
N LEU A 126 -6.80 7.43 -1.73
CA LEU A 126 -5.64 7.54 -0.83
C LEU A 126 -5.65 6.45 0.25
N HIS A 127 -6.81 6.09 0.80
CA HIS A 127 -6.93 4.95 1.71
C HIS A 127 -6.56 3.64 1.02
N TYR A 128 -7.02 3.42 -0.21
CA TYR A 128 -6.63 2.25 -1.00
C TYR A 128 -5.12 2.19 -1.24
N ILE A 129 -4.51 3.32 -1.63
CA ILE A 129 -3.07 3.42 -1.86
C ILE A 129 -2.28 3.11 -0.59
N ARG A 130 -2.67 3.71 0.53
CA ARG A 130 -1.97 3.58 1.81
C ARG A 130 -2.02 2.17 2.39
N PHE A 131 -3.19 1.53 2.34
CA PHE A 131 -3.39 0.24 3.03
C PHE A 131 -3.13 -0.97 2.15
N PHE A 132 -3.34 -0.87 0.83
CA PHE A 132 -3.44 -2.07 0.00
C PHE A 132 -2.61 -2.02 -1.28
N SER A 133 -2.19 -0.84 -1.75
CA SER A 133 -1.43 -0.76 -3.01
C SER A 133 0.00 -1.30 -2.89
N ASP A 134 0.32 -2.27 -3.73
CA ASP A 134 1.67 -2.84 -3.86
C ASP A 134 2.62 -1.91 -4.63
N ALA A 135 2.09 -1.23 -5.65
CA ALA A 135 2.79 -0.24 -6.46
C ALA A 135 2.05 1.11 -6.39
N PRO A 136 2.25 1.90 -5.31
CA PRO A 136 1.57 3.19 -5.13
C PRO A 136 1.75 4.14 -6.31
N ARG A 137 2.96 4.20 -6.90
CA ARG A 137 3.26 5.00 -8.09
C ARG A 137 2.29 4.72 -9.22
N GLU A 138 2.07 3.46 -9.54
CA GLU A 138 1.19 3.03 -10.64
C GLU A 138 -0.25 3.51 -10.41
N THR A 139 -0.72 3.43 -9.17
CA THR A 139 -2.06 3.91 -8.80
C THR A 139 -2.15 5.44 -8.94
N PHE A 140 -1.14 6.20 -8.50
CA PHE A 140 -1.12 7.66 -8.71
C PHE A 140 -1.09 8.04 -10.19
N VAL A 141 -0.29 7.35 -11.00
CA VAL A 141 -0.24 7.56 -12.46
C VAL A 141 -1.59 7.25 -13.10
N PHE A 142 -2.24 6.16 -12.68
CA PHE A 142 -3.58 5.81 -13.14
C PHE A 142 -4.60 6.90 -12.83
N LEU A 143 -4.59 7.49 -11.63
CA LEU A 143 -5.47 8.59 -11.27
C LEU A 143 -5.29 9.81 -12.18
N ASN A 144 -4.04 10.20 -12.46
CA ASN A 144 -3.76 11.32 -13.38
C ASN A 144 -4.26 11.00 -14.80
N ARG A 145 -4.04 9.77 -15.30
CA ARG A 145 -4.50 9.35 -16.63
C ARG A 145 -6.01 9.36 -16.77
N GLN A 146 -6.73 8.97 -15.71
CA GLN A 146 -8.20 9.00 -15.68
C GLN A 146 -8.76 10.41 -15.41
N GLY A 147 -7.91 11.40 -15.15
CA GLY A 147 -8.30 12.77 -14.80
C GLY A 147 -9.02 12.83 -13.44
N ILE A 148 -8.65 11.95 -12.51
CA ILE A 148 -9.21 11.93 -11.16
C ILE A 148 -8.35 12.86 -10.29
N ALA A 149 -9.03 13.77 -9.59
CA ALA A 149 -8.48 14.72 -8.63
C ALA A 149 -7.41 15.67 -9.19
N GLU A 150 -7.44 15.92 -10.50
CA GLU A 150 -6.49 16.80 -11.19
C GLU A 150 -6.53 18.24 -10.66
N SER A 151 -7.70 18.71 -10.22
CA SER A 151 -7.86 20.07 -9.68
C SER A 151 -7.63 20.15 -8.16
N LEU A 152 -7.26 19.06 -7.49
CA LEU A 152 -7.13 19.00 -6.04
C LEU A 152 -5.67 19.00 -5.61
N ALA A 153 -5.28 20.01 -4.82
CA ALA A 153 -3.91 20.11 -4.29
C ALA A 153 -3.52 18.88 -3.47
N LEU A 154 -4.50 18.27 -2.78
CA LEU A 154 -4.29 17.08 -1.95
C LEU A 154 -3.69 15.91 -2.75
N TYR A 155 -4.04 15.74 -4.02
CA TYR A 155 -3.49 14.67 -4.85
C TYR A 155 -1.98 14.83 -5.04
N TYR A 156 -1.54 16.05 -5.40
CA TYR A 156 -0.13 16.37 -5.63
C TYR A 156 0.67 16.35 -4.33
N GLU A 157 0.09 16.84 -3.22
CA GLU A 157 0.71 16.79 -1.89
C GLU A 157 1.05 15.34 -1.49
N GLU A 158 0.08 14.43 -1.58
CA GLU A 158 0.26 13.03 -1.17
C GLU A 158 1.18 12.27 -2.13
N PHE A 159 1.08 12.52 -3.43
CA PHE A 159 1.95 11.86 -4.40
C PHE A 159 3.40 12.29 -4.25
N ALA A 160 3.66 13.59 -4.08
CA ALA A 160 5.00 14.10 -3.84
C ALA A 160 5.56 13.66 -2.48
N ALA A 161 4.73 13.62 -1.43
CA ALA A 161 5.15 13.11 -0.12
C ALA A 161 5.52 11.61 -0.17
N TRP A 162 4.83 10.81 -0.99
CA TRP A 162 5.19 9.42 -1.23
C TRP A 162 6.52 9.29 -1.99
N LEU A 163 6.73 10.08 -3.04
CA LEU A 163 7.99 10.10 -3.81
C LEU A 163 9.18 10.53 -2.96
N GLU A 164 8.98 11.52 -2.08
CA GLU A 164 9.96 11.97 -1.10
C GLU A 164 10.37 10.84 -0.16
N GLN A 165 9.41 10.08 0.39
CA GLN A 165 9.67 8.91 1.23
C GLN A 165 10.39 7.79 0.45
N ALA A 166 10.13 7.66 -0.85
CA ALA A 166 10.82 6.73 -1.73
C ALA A 166 12.22 7.23 -2.17
N GLY A 167 12.64 8.42 -1.72
CA GLY A 167 13.93 9.03 -2.07
C GLY A 167 14.03 9.56 -3.50
N ARG A 168 12.90 9.72 -4.20
CA ARG A 168 12.82 10.20 -5.60
C ARG A 168 12.46 11.68 -5.63
N TRP A 169 13.45 12.52 -5.32
CA TRP A 169 13.25 13.95 -5.07
C TRP A 169 12.99 14.72 -6.37
N THR A 170 13.68 14.37 -7.46
CA THR A 170 13.47 14.97 -8.79
C THR A 170 12.01 14.80 -9.24
N GLN A 171 11.51 13.56 -9.14
CA GLN A 171 10.13 13.23 -9.46
C GLN A 171 9.13 13.95 -8.53
N ALA A 172 9.44 14.08 -7.24
CA ALA A 172 8.58 14.80 -6.30
C ALA A 172 8.46 16.29 -6.69
N GLU A 173 9.55 16.92 -7.12
CA GLU A 173 9.55 18.29 -7.63
C GLU A 173 8.70 18.44 -8.91
N GLU A 174 8.83 17.51 -9.86
CA GLU A 174 7.97 17.49 -11.07
C GLU A 174 6.47 17.45 -10.71
N VAL A 175 6.10 16.64 -9.71
CA VAL A 175 4.70 16.51 -9.27
C VAL A 175 4.18 17.82 -8.67
N TYR A 176 4.97 18.50 -7.85
CA TYR A 176 4.58 19.80 -7.31
C TYR A 176 4.42 20.86 -8.41
N ASN A 177 5.38 20.95 -9.33
CA ASN A 177 5.32 21.88 -10.45
C ASN A 177 4.09 21.62 -11.31
N MET A 178 3.80 20.36 -11.65
CA MET A 178 2.60 19.95 -12.39
C MET A 178 1.31 20.39 -11.68
N GLY A 179 1.23 20.23 -10.36
CA GLY A 179 0.05 20.65 -9.59
C GLY A 179 -0.13 22.17 -9.55
N ILE A 180 0.97 22.93 -9.54
CA ILE A 180 0.95 24.40 -9.60
C ILE A 180 0.54 24.86 -11.01
N GLU A 181 1.10 24.27 -12.06
CA GLU A 181 0.75 24.55 -13.46
C GLU A 181 -0.74 24.29 -13.75
N LYS A 182 -1.28 23.20 -13.18
CA LYS A 182 -2.71 22.85 -13.29
C LYS A 182 -3.61 23.69 -12.39
N GLY A 183 -3.05 24.55 -11.53
CA GLY A 183 -3.83 25.42 -10.64
C GLY A 183 -4.62 24.66 -9.59
N ALA A 184 -4.08 23.57 -9.05
CA ALA A 184 -4.78 22.70 -8.12
C ALA A 184 -5.15 23.42 -6.81
N THR A 185 -6.41 23.32 -6.40
CA THR A 185 -6.98 24.07 -5.27
C THR A 185 -6.84 23.31 -3.94
N PRO A 186 -6.46 23.97 -2.83
CA PRO A 186 -6.03 25.36 -2.69
C PRO A 186 -4.55 25.57 -3.09
N VAL A 187 -4.30 26.43 -4.09
CA VAL A 187 -2.94 26.67 -4.64
C VAL A 187 -1.98 27.19 -3.57
N ALA A 188 -2.44 28.11 -2.72
CA ALA A 188 -1.60 28.66 -1.63
C ALA A 188 -1.08 27.57 -0.68
N ARG A 189 -1.88 26.53 -0.42
CA ARG A 189 -1.48 25.40 0.40
C ARG A 189 -0.44 24.54 -0.33
N LEU A 190 -0.66 24.28 -1.62
CA LEU A 190 0.28 23.53 -2.46
C LEU A 190 1.64 24.24 -2.55
N THR A 191 1.67 25.55 -2.81
CA THR A 191 2.91 26.33 -2.85
C THR A 191 3.64 26.32 -1.52
N ARG A 192 2.92 26.42 -0.39
CA ARG A 192 3.54 26.31 0.94
C ARG A 192 4.20 24.94 1.12
N LYS A 193 3.50 23.85 0.75
CA LYS A 193 4.02 22.49 0.81
C LYS A 193 5.23 22.27 -0.10
N PHE A 194 5.23 22.88 -1.27
CA PHE A 194 6.37 22.87 -2.17
C PHE A 194 7.60 23.57 -1.56
N ASN A 195 7.41 24.73 -0.92
CA ASN A 195 8.50 25.40 -0.21
C ASN A 195 9.04 24.58 0.97
N GLU A 196 8.15 23.93 1.75
CA GLU A 196 8.55 22.99 2.82
C GLU A 196 9.35 21.80 2.27
N PHE A 197 8.97 21.29 1.10
CA PHE A 197 9.71 20.25 0.38
C PHE A 197 11.10 20.74 -0.07
N GLN A 198 11.20 21.92 -0.69
CA GLN A 198 12.47 22.49 -1.13
C GLN A 198 13.45 22.71 0.04
N GLN A 199 12.96 23.17 1.19
CA GLN A 199 13.77 23.31 2.40
C GLN A 199 14.33 21.96 2.88
N ARG A 200 13.49 20.91 2.89
CA ARG A 200 13.93 19.54 3.22
C ARG A 200 14.93 18.99 2.21
N ASN A 201 14.72 19.25 0.93
CA ASN A 201 15.63 18.84 -0.13
C ASN A 201 17.00 19.54 0.00
N ALA A 202 17.02 20.85 0.30
CA ALA A 202 18.24 21.64 0.50
C ALA A 202 18.99 21.28 1.79
N ALA A 203 18.29 20.86 2.84
CA ALA A 203 18.89 20.40 4.09
C ALA A 203 19.51 18.99 4.00
N ARG A 204 19.34 18.30 2.87
CA ARG A 204 19.89 16.96 2.65
C ARG A 204 21.41 17.02 2.43
N PRO A 205 22.21 16.16 3.08
CA PRO A 205 23.60 16.00 2.70
C PRO A 205 23.68 15.46 1.26
N GLN A 206 24.43 16.14 0.38
CA GLN A 206 24.50 15.84 -1.06
C GLN A 206 25.19 14.50 -1.41
N ASP A 207 25.69 13.75 -0.41
CA ASP A 207 26.40 12.48 -0.61
C ASP A 207 25.49 11.24 -0.74
N VAL A 208 24.16 11.40 -0.75
CA VAL A 208 23.23 10.28 -0.99
C VAL A 208 22.84 10.28 -2.48
N PRO A 209 23.43 9.39 -3.31
CA PRO A 209 23.01 9.26 -4.69
C PRO A 209 21.52 8.88 -4.73
N GLU A 210 20.75 9.65 -5.49
CA GLU A 210 19.35 9.35 -5.77
C GLU A 210 19.25 7.93 -6.35
N PRO A 211 18.24 7.12 -5.98
CA PRO A 211 18.12 5.76 -6.48
C PRO A 211 17.79 5.75 -7.98
N THR A 212 18.81 5.94 -8.82
CA THR A 212 18.77 5.70 -10.25
C THR A 212 18.52 4.21 -10.47
N SER A 213 17.52 3.88 -11.28
CA SER A 213 17.30 2.51 -11.71
C SER A 213 18.42 2.12 -12.69
N PRO A 214 19.11 0.98 -12.49
CA PRO A 214 18.73 -0.15 -11.63
C PRO A 214 19.32 -0.09 -10.20
N ALA A 215 18.44 -0.31 -9.23
CA ALA A 215 18.76 -0.38 -7.80
C ALA A 215 19.39 -1.73 -7.43
N LEU A 216 20.71 -1.83 -7.48
CA LEU A 216 21.44 -2.89 -6.77
C LEU A 216 22.65 -2.26 -6.06
N PRO A 217 22.77 -2.36 -4.73
CA PRO A 217 24.06 -2.13 -4.10
C PRO A 217 25.09 -3.10 -4.70
N VAL A 218 26.29 -2.62 -5.02
CA VAL A 218 27.42 -3.38 -5.60
C VAL A 218 28.01 -4.40 -4.60
N ALA A 219 27.20 -4.94 -3.69
CA ALA A 219 27.65 -5.90 -2.67
C ALA A 219 27.52 -7.36 -3.13
N ARG A 220 26.84 -7.64 -4.24
CA ARG A 220 26.74 -8.99 -4.79
C ARG A 220 27.18 -8.99 -6.24
N ALA A 221 28.23 -9.74 -6.55
CA ALA A 221 28.61 -10.01 -7.93
C ALA A 221 27.42 -10.68 -8.64
N VAL A 222 26.76 -9.93 -9.52
CA VAL A 222 25.68 -10.43 -10.37
C VAL A 222 26.29 -11.48 -11.29
N LEU A 223 25.73 -12.70 -11.28
CA LEU A 223 26.29 -13.88 -11.97
C LEU A 223 27.71 -14.29 -11.52
N GLY A 224 28.14 -13.88 -10.32
CA GLY A 224 29.41 -14.33 -9.74
C GLY A 224 29.41 -15.85 -9.52
N ALA A 225 30.51 -16.51 -9.86
CA ALA A 225 30.69 -17.92 -9.53
C ALA A 225 30.60 -18.10 -8.01
N LYS A 226 29.78 -19.05 -7.55
CA LYS A 226 29.64 -19.36 -6.12
C LYS A 226 30.93 -20.04 -5.65
N VAL A 227 31.84 -19.27 -5.07
CA VAL A 227 33.04 -19.81 -4.40
C VAL A 227 32.62 -20.18 -2.98
N ASP A 228 32.81 -21.44 -2.61
CA ASP A 228 32.50 -21.94 -1.27
C ASP A 228 33.57 -21.44 -0.29
N PRO A 229 33.25 -20.64 0.75
CA PRO A 229 34.26 -20.01 1.62
C PRO A 229 35.05 -20.99 2.49
N PHE A 230 34.65 -22.26 2.54
CA PHE A 230 35.35 -23.32 3.28
C PHE A 230 36.06 -24.34 2.38
N ALA A 231 36.00 -24.17 1.06
CA ALA A 231 36.75 -25.01 0.14
C ALA A 231 38.20 -24.53 0.03
N ALA A 232 39.17 -25.45 0.15
CA ALA A 232 40.57 -25.15 -0.07
C ALA A 232 40.76 -24.52 -1.46
N ALA A 233 41.49 -23.39 -1.49
CA ALA A 233 41.67 -22.53 -2.65
C ALA A 233 41.96 -23.34 -3.93
N THR A 234 40.95 -23.47 -4.78
CA THR A 234 41.14 -23.81 -6.19
C THR A 234 40.79 -22.55 -6.96
N THR A 235 41.80 -21.97 -7.60
CA THR A 235 41.64 -20.88 -8.56
C THR A 235 40.64 -21.32 -9.64
N PRO A 236 39.50 -20.64 -9.82
CA PRO A 236 38.65 -20.90 -10.97
C PRO A 236 39.35 -20.32 -12.20
N GLN A 237 40.05 -21.17 -12.94
CA GLN A 237 40.56 -20.84 -14.26
C GLN A 237 39.38 -20.84 -15.24
N GLN A 238 38.76 -19.68 -15.44
CA GLN A 238 37.82 -19.48 -16.54
C GLN A 238 38.59 -19.57 -17.86
N THR A 239 38.56 -20.74 -18.48
CA THR A 239 38.93 -20.90 -19.89
C THR A 239 37.75 -20.41 -20.73
N ALA A 240 37.74 -19.12 -21.04
CA ALA A 240 36.90 -18.61 -22.12
C ALA A 240 37.40 -19.19 -23.44
N LYS A 241 36.74 -20.23 -23.95
CA LYS A 241 36.86 -20.59 -25.37
C LYS A 241 36.22 -19.46 -26.17
N SER A 242 37.02 -18.77 -26.97
CA SER A 242 36.56 -17.76 -27.91
C SER A 242 35.50 -18.36 -28.83
N THR A 243 34.25 -17.92 -28.70
CA THR A 243 33.25 -18.14 -29.74
C THR A 243 33.48 -17.08 -30.80
N THR A 244 33.81 -17.54 -32.00
CA THR A 244 34.07 -16.72 -33.17
C THR A 244 32.88 -15.80 -33.45
N LEU A 245 33.13 -14.49 -33.45
CA LEU A 245 32.16 -13.45 -33.82
C LEU A 245 31.63 -13.74 -35.23
N LYS A 246 30.36 -14.19 -35.32
CA LYS A 246 29.67 -14.34 -36.61
C LYS A 246 29.47 -12.94 -37.22
N LYS A 247 29.96 -12.77 -38.46
CA LYS A 247 29.84 -11.55 -39.27
C LYS A 247 28.40 -11.00 -39.25
N PRO A 248 28.20 -9.66 -39.20
CA PRO A 248 26.87 -9.08 -39.13
C PRO A 248 26.09 -9.37 -40.42
N LYS A 249 24.93 -10.02 -40.31
CA LYS A 249 23.91 -9.98 -41.36
C LYS A 249 23.44 -8.53 -41.50
N ALA A 250 23.48 -8.02 -42.73
CA ALA A 250 22.94 -6.71 -43.09
C ALA A 250 21.44 -6.62 -42.73
N GLY A 251 21.02 -5.47 -42.19
CA GLY A 251 19.62 -5.17 -41.85
C GLY A 251 19.27 -5.20 -40.36
N LYS A 252 20.18 -4.81 -39.46
CA LYS A 252 19.82 -4.61 -38.04
C LYS A 252 19.34 -3.18 -37.82
N MET A 253 18.13 -3.01 -37.29
CA MET A 253 17.64 -1.69 -36.86
C MET A 253 18.64 -1.09 -35.87
N ALA A 254 18.99 0.18 -36.05
CA ALA A 254 19.80 0.91 -35.10
C ALA A 254 18.96 1.07 -33.81
N ILE A 255 19.49 0.59 -32.69
CA ILE A 255 18.92 0.86 -31.38
C ILE A 255 19.19 2.34 -31.11
N PHE A 256 18.13 3.11 -30.90
CA PHE A 256 18.25 4.52 -30.53
C PHE A 256 18.90 4.60 -29.15
N THR A 257 20.06 5.23 -29.06
CA THR A 257 20.75 5.52 -27.81
C THR A 257 20.46 6.98 -27.48
N ASP A 258 19.64 7.23 -26.48
CA ASP A 258 19.44 8.59 -25.98
C ASP A 258 20.70 9.02 -25.21
N GLU A 259 21.22 10.21 -25.53
CA GLU A 259 22.51 10.70 -25.03
C GLU A 259 22.37 11.43 -23.67
N ALA A 260 21.12 11.67 -23.24
CA ALA A 260 20.79 12.19 -21.93
C ALA A 260 20.13 11.10 -21.05
N PRO A 261 20.53 10.95 -19.78
CA PRO A 261 19.70 10.22 -18.83
C PRO A 261 18.40 11.01 -18.66
N GLN A 262 17.35 10.65 -19.40
CA GLN A 262 16.02 11.07 -19.03
C GLN A 262 15.69 10.34 -17.73
N ASP A 263 15.72 11.08 -16.62
CA ASP A 263 15.06 10.63 -15.41
C ASP A 263 13.62 10.28 -15.78
N GLN A 264 13.21 9.06 -15.46
CA GLN A 264 11.85 8.61 -15.75
C GLN A 264 10.89 9.58 -15.08
N SER A 265 10.07 10.31 -15.87
CA SER A 265 9.10 11.25 -15.30
C SER A 265 8.23 10.58 -14.24
N ALA A 266 7.83 11.34 -13.23
CA ALA A 266 6.91 10.87 -12.19
C ALA A 266 5.66 10.20 -12.77
N PHE A 267 5.18 10.67 -13.93
CA PHE A 267 3.95 10.23 -14.58
C PHE A 267 4.13 9.19 -15.71
N GLY A 268 5.36 8.72 -15.94
CA GLY A 268 5.70 7.77 -17.00
C GLY A 268 5.81 8.40 -18.39
N THR A 269 5.97 7.57 -19.41
CA THR A 269 6.20 7.99 -20.80
C THR A 269 4.94 8.62 -21.41
N PRO A 270 5.01 9.86 -21.94
CA PRO A 270 3.88 10.48 -22.63
C PRO A 270 3.47 9.65 -23.87
N GLY A 271 2.22 9.19 -23.93
CA GLY A 271 1.65 8.55 -25.12
C GLY A 271 1.43 7.03 -25.04
N GLU A 272 1.89 6.34 -23.99
CA GLU A 272 1.56 4.92 -23.77
C GLU A 272 0.12 4.78 -23.24
N LYS A 273 -0.83 4.58 -24.16
CA LYS A 273 -2.26 4.38 -23.83
C LYS A 273 -2.64 2.93 -23.55
N ASN A 274 -1.78 1.96 -23.87
CA ASN A 274 -2.17 0.55 -23.84
C ASN A 274 -1.90 -0.09 -22.47
N GLY A 275 -2.92 -0.67 -21.84
CA GLY A 275 -2.79 -1.56 -20.68
C GLY A 275 -3.06 -0.96 -19.30
N TRP A 276 -3.39 0.33 -19.23
CA TRP A 276 -3.64 1.05 -17.96
C TRP A 276 -5.10 1.50 -17.80
N ASP A 277 -6.04 0.90 -18.53
CA ASP A 277 -7.45 1.30 -18.50
C ASP A 277 -8.18 0.79 -17.26
N SER A 278 -7.63 -0.19 -16.54
CA SER A 278 -8.21 -0.75 -15.31
C SER A 278 -7.15 -1.24 -14.33
N ILE A 279 -7.29 -0.87 -13.05
CA ILE A 279 -6.54 -1.49 -11.94
C ILE A 279 -7.30 -2.75 -11.50
N GLU A 280 -6.78 -3.92 -11.87
CA GLU A 280 -7.29 -5.21 -11.40
C GLU A 280 -7.18 -5.37 -9.87
N SER A 281 -7.93 -6.31 -9.30
CA SER A 281 -7.93 -6.50 -7.85
C SER A 281 -6.54 -6.92 -7.39
N ILE A 282 -6.17 -6.60 -6.15
CA ILE A 282 -4.85 -6.97 -5.63
C ILE A 282 -4.66 -8.48 -5.66
N GLN A 283 -5.74 -9.24 -5.42
CA GLN A 283 -5.71 -10.69 -5.56
C GLN A 283 -5.33 -11.14 -6.97
N ASN A 284 -5.87 -10.52 -8.01
CA ASN A 284 -5.52 -10.86 -9.40
C ASN A 284 -4.09 -10.48 -9.75
N ARG A 285 -3.60 -9.34 -9.25
CA ARG A 285 -2.22 -8.88 -9.49
C ARG A 285 -1.17 -9.75 -8.79
N LYS A 286 -1.50 -10.31 -7.62
CA LYS A 286 -0.58 -11.13 -6.79
C LYS A 286 -0.78 -12.64 -6.91
N LYS A 287 -1.68 -13.10 -7.77
CA LYS A 287 -2.00 -14.53 -7.93
C LYS A 287 -0.78 -15.40 -8.27
N GLU A 288 0.19 -14.84 -8.99
CA GLU A 288 1.42 -15.56 -9.40
C GLU A 288 2.53 -15.48 -8.35
N ASN A 289 2.48 -14.48 -7.46
CA ASN A 289 3.46 -14.25 -6.40
C ASN A 289 3.06 -14.86 -5.05
N THR A 290 1.84 -15.38 -4.92
CA THR A 290 1.29 -15.90 -3.67
C THR A 290 0.90 -17.37 -3.83
N ILE A 291 1.44 -18.23 -2.97
CA ILE A 291 1.04 -19.64 -2.91
C ILE A 291 -0.17 -19.75 -1.99
N ALA A 292 -1.24 -20.39 -2.45
CA ALA A 292 -2.44 -20.60 -1.64
C ALA A 292 -2.12 -21.41 -0.37
N PRO A 293 -2.69 -21.07 0.79
CA PRO A 293 -2.41 -21.77 2.04
C PRO A 293 -2.83 -23.24 1.93
N LYS A 294 -1.85 -24.14 2.04
CA LYS A 294 -2.11 -25.58 2.17
C LYS A 294 -2.49 -25.86 3.63
N PRO A 295 -3.58 -26.57 3.91
CA PRO A 295 -3.91 -26.95 5.28
C PRO A 295 -2.74 -27.73 5.88
N MET A 296 -2.39 -27.42 7.13
CA MET A 296 -1.37 -28.12 7.92
C MET A 296 -1.87 -29.53 8.28
N ALA A 297 -2.05 -30.38 7.28
CA ALA A 297 -2.30 -31.80 7.44
C ALA A 297 -0.95 -32.42 7.82
N GLY A 298 -0.68 -32.45 9.13
CA GLY A 298 0.57 -32.83 9.78
C GLY A 298 1.48 -33.71 8.91
N GLU A 299 2.45 -33.07 8.27
CA GLU A 299 3.55 -33.76 7.62
C GLU A 299 4.42 -34.31 8.76
N THR A 300 4.07 -35.52 9.20
CA THR A 300 4.86 -36.25 10.17
C THR A 300 6.18 -36.59 9.50
N LEU A 301 7.23 -35.84 9.87
CA LEU A 301 8.60 -36.20 9.55
C LEU A 301 8.79 -37.64 10.06
N LYS A 302 8.99 -38.60 9.15
CA LYS A 302 9.37 -39.97 9.54
C LYS A 302 10.78 -39.91 10.12
N THR A 303 10.90 -39.50 11.38
CA THR A 303 12.12 -39.68 12.15
C THR A 303 12.40 -41.17 12.17
N GLY A 304 13.51 -41.57 11.53
CA GLY A 304 13.98 -42.94 11.55
C GLY A 304 14.05 -43.46 12.99
N LYS A 305 13.70 -44.74 13.15
CA LYS A 305 13.74 -45.54 14.38
C LYS A 305 14.60 -44.93 15.49
N THR A 306 13.98 -44.27 16.46
CA THR A 306 14.65 -43.86 17.69
C THR A 306 15.01 -45.09 18.51
N ASN A 307 16.26 -45.18 18.95
CA ASN A 307 16.77 -46.22 19.84
C ASN A 307 15.82 -46.47 21.02
N THR A 308 15.37 -47.71 21.14
CA THR A 308 14.69 -48.26 22.33
C THR A 308 15.68 -48.27 23.48
N GLY A 309 15.70 -47.24 24.33
CA GLY A 309 16.61 -47.27 25.47
C GLY A 309 16.77 -46.03 26.35
N VAL A 310 15.84 -45.06 26.35
CA VAL A 310 15.93 -43.94 27.30
C VAL A 310 14.59 -43.75 28.02
N GLN A 311 14.62 -43.84 29.35
CA GLN A 311 13.46 -43.66 30.23
C GLN A 311 12.87 -42.25 30.06
N LYS A 312 11.55 -42.16 29.87
CA LYS A 312 10.81 -40.89 29.78
C LYS A 312 10.80 -40.19 31.15
N MET A 313 11.12 -38.90 31.18
CA MET A 313 10.91 -38.04 32.36
C MET A 313 9.44 -38.02 32.75
N ALA A 314 9.15 -38.17 34.04
CA ALA A 314 7.82 -37.95 34.60
C ALA A 314 7.54 -36.44 34.67
N ILE A 315 6.54 -35.98 33.92
CA ILE A 315 6.00 -34.63 34.05
C ILE A 315 4.91 -34.71 35.10
N PHE A 316 5.15 -34.14 36.29
CA PHE A 316 4.12 -33.98 37.30
C PHE A 316 3.28 -32.76 36.92
N ARG A 317 1.95 -32.96 36.86
CA ARG A 317 0.98 -31.87 36.73
C ARG A 317 0.72 -31.31 38.13
N ASP A 318 0.82 -30.00 38.26
CA ASP A 318 0.22 -29.23 39.36
C ASP A 318 -1.28 -29.03 39.07
#